data_AF-A0A3D0PC67-F1
#
_entry.id   AF-A0A3D0PC67-F1
#
_cell.length_a   1.000
_cell.length_b   1.000
_cell.length_c   1.000
_cell.angle_alpha   90.00
_cell.angle_beta   90.00
_cell.angle_gamma   90.00
#
_symmetry.space_group_name_H-M   'P 1'
#
loop_
_entity.id
_entity.type
_entity.pdbx_description
1 polymer ?
#
loop_
_entity_poly.entity_id
_entity_poly.type
_entity_poly.pdbx_seq_one_letter_code
_entity_poly.pdbx_strand_id
1 'polypeptide(L)' 'MSLALIVLARQPSPGRCKRRLAATIGDQSAARIQQRLLAHTVAVARQWQHTQAGAVVSLCLGHHQGSGGLGLRMQRQ' A
#
# COMPACT_ATOMS: atom_id res chain seq x y z
N MET A 1 2.67 24.00 -15.13
CA MET A 1 3.43 22.79 -14.75
C MET A 1 2.45 21.82 -14.13
N SER A 2 2.35 20.60 -14.64
CA SER A 2 1.40 19.60 -14.14
C SER A 2 2.16 18.58 -13.31
N LEU A 3 1.65 18.26 -12.12
CA LEU A 3 2.28 17.33 -11.18
C LEU A 3 1.42 16.07 -11.06
N ALA A 4 2.07 14.90 -11.04
CA ALA A 4 1.39 13.62 -10.89
C ALA A 4 1.95 12.86 -9.68
N LEU A 5 1.06 12.43 -8.78
CA LEU A 5 1.37 11.57 -7.65
C LEU A 5 0.81 10.17 -7.92
N ILE A 6 1.71 9.19 -8.01
CA ILE A 6 1.36 7.78 -8.24
C ILE A 6 1.54 7.02 -6.92
N VAL A 7 0.45 6.49 -6.39
CA VAL A 7 0.44 5.65 -5.19
C VAL A 7 0.43 4.19 -5.63
N LEU A 8 1.56 3.50 -5.46
CA LEU A 8 1.66 2.06 -5.68
C LEU A 8 1.35 1.34 -4.37
N ALA A 9 0.28 0.55 -4.36
CA ALA A 9 -0.15 -0.16 -3.17
C ALA A 9 -0.55 -1.61 -3.45
N ARG A 10 -0.54 -2.39 -2.37
CA ARG A 10 -0.92 -3.80 -2.37
C ARG A 10 -2.31 -3.95 -1.76
N GLN A 11 -3.15 -4.78 -2.37
CA GLN A 11 -4.49 -5.06 -1.87
C GLN A 11 -4.39 -5.61 -0.42
N PRO A 12 -5.15 -5.04 0.54
CA PRO A 12 -5.20 -5.55 1.91
C PRO A 12 -5.78 -6.97 1.97
N SER A 13 -4.91 -7.97 2.07
CA SER A 13 -5.34 -9.37 2.17
C SER A 13 -4.65 -10.08 3.33
N PRO A 14 -5.42 -10.77 4.18
CA PRO A 14 -4.90 -11.63 5.24
C PRO A 14 -3.90 -12.65 4.69
N GLY A 15 -2.83 -12.94 5.42
CA GLY A 15 -1.77 -13.90 5.03
C GLY A 15 -0.85 -13.41 3.91
N ARG A 16 -1.22 -12.33 3.21
CA ARG A 16 -0.50 -11.85 2.01
C ARG A 16 0.13 -10.47 2.16
N CYS A 17 -0.35 -9.65 3.10
CA CYS A 17 0.22 -8.33 3.38
C CYS A 17 0.89 -8.31 4.76
N LYS A 18 1.95 -7.50 4.89
CA LYS A 18 2.64 -7.23 6.17
C LYS A 18 2.95 -8.50 6.99
N ARG A 19 3.43 -9.57 6.33
CA ARG A 19 3.70 -10.88 6.96
C ARG A 19 4.51 -10.84 8.26
N ARG A 20 5.50 -9.93 8.33
CA ARG A 20 6.30 -9.72 9.55
C ARG A 20 5.45 -9.22 10.72
N LEU A 21 4.52 -8.30 10.46
CA LEU A 21 3.58 -7.80 11.45
C LEU A 21 2.54 -8.88 11.79
N ALA A 22 2.05 -9.60 10.77
CA ALA A 22 1.10 -10.69 10.95
C ALA A 22 1.64 -11.82 11.87
N ALA A 23 2.94 -12.09 11.84
CA ALA A 23 3.59 -13.03 12.75
C ALA A 23 3.41 -12.66 14.24
N THR A 24 3.19 -11.38 14.55
CA THR A 24 2.99 -10.89 15.92
C THR A 24 1.53 -10.67 16.27
N ILE A 25 0.71 -10.16 15.33
CA ILE A 25 -0.67 -9.71 15.63
C ILE A 25 -1.78 -10.48 14.88
N GLY A 26 -1.40 -11.48 14.09
CA GLY A 26 -2.30 -12.26 13.24
C GLY A 26 -2.59 -11.60 11.88
N ASP A 27 -2.92 -12.45 10.91
CA ASP A 27 -3.14 -12.09 9.51
C ASP A 27 -4.29 -11.08 9.32
N GLN A 28 -5.38 -11.25 10.07
CA GLN A 28 -6.55 -10.38 9.98
C GLN A 28 -6.24 -8.97 10.50
N SER A 29 -5.58 -8.88 11.65
CA SER A 29 -5.18 -7.61 12.23
C SER A 29 -4.19 -6.87 11.33
N ALA A 30 -3.22 -7.59 10.76
CA ALA A 30 -2.26 -7.03 9.81
C ALA A 30 -2.94 -6.51 8.54
N ALA A 31 -3.92 -7.24 8.00
CA ALA A 31 -4.72 -6.80 6.84
C ALA A 31 -5.54 -5.55 7.16
N ARG A 32 -6.17 -5.50 8.34
CA ARG A 32 -6.93 -4.32 8.78
C ARG A 32 -6.05 -3.09 8.94
N ILE A 33 -4.82 -3.25 9.44
CA ILE A 33 -3.85 -2.16 9.51
C ILE A 33 -3.47 -1.69 8.10
N GLN A 34 -3.16 -2.62 7.19
CA GLN A 34 -2.84 -2.27 5.80
C GLN A 34 -3.99 -1.51 5.12
N GLN A 35 -5.25 -1.91 5.37
CA GLN A 35 -6.42 -1.23 4.86
C GLN A 35 -6.52 0.21 5.39
N ARG A 36 -6.30 0.41 6.69
CA ARG A 36 -6.33 1.74 7.33
C ARG A 36 -5.23 2.65 6.79
N LEU A 37 -4.01 2.13 6.67
CA LEU A 37 -2.87 2.86 6.13
C LEU A 37 -3.13 3.27 4.68
N LEU A 38 -3.62 2.35 3.85
CA LEU A 38 -3.95 2.64 2.47
C LEU A 38 -5.03 3.72 2.35
N ALA A 39 -6.12 3.60 3.11
CA ALA A 39 -7.19 4.59 3.11
C ALA A 39 -6.68 5.97 3.53
N HIS A 40 -5.84 6.03 4.56
CA HIS A 40 -5.22 7.27 5.01
C HIS A 40 -4.28 7.87 3.95
N THR A 41 -3.41 7.07 3.33
CA THR A 41 -2.52 7.54 2.25
C THR A 41 -3.31 8.11 1.09
N VAL A 42 -4.39 7.46 0.67
CA VAL A 42 -5.26 7.96 -0.40
C VAL A 42 -5.94 9.27 0.00
N ALA A 43 -6.41 9.38 1.25
CA ALA A 43 -7.01 10.61 1.75
C ALA A 43 -6.02 11.78 1.74
N VAL A 44 -4.79 11.57 2.23
CA VAL A 44 -3.73 12.59 2.22
C VAL A 44 -3.32 12.96 0.79
N ALA A 45 -3.20 11.98 -0.11
CA ALA A 45 -2.88 12.24 -1.51
C ALA A 45 -3.95 13.11 -2.19
N ARG A 46 -5.23 12.82 -1.95
CA ARG A 46 -6.34 13.64 -2.46
C ARG A 46 -6.35 15.04 -1.82
N GLN A 47 -6.07 15.15 -0.53
CA GLN A 47 -5.96 16.44 0.13
C GLN A 47 -4.85 17.28 -0.51
N TRP A 48 -3.68 16.69 -0.76
CA TRP A 48 -2.60 17.34 -1.47
C TRP A 48 -3.00 17.77 -2.88
N GLN A 49 -3.76 16.94 -3.61
CA GLN A 49 -4.27 17.28 -4.94
C GLN A 49 -5.10 18.57 -4.92
N HIS A 50 -5.94 18.77 -3.90
CA HIS A 50 -6.74 19.99 -3.75
C HIS A 50 -5.89 21.25 -3.51
N THR A 51 -4.69 21.10 -2.95
CA THR A 51 -3.77 22.23 -2.72
C THR A 51 -2.96 22.62 -3.95
N GLN A 52 -2.96 21.79 -5.01
CA GLN A 52 -2.12 21.98 -6.19
C GLN A 52 -2.95 22.05 -7.47
N ALA A 53 -3.03 23.24 -8.04
CA ALA A 53 -3.76 23.48 -9.29
C ALA A 53 -3.20 22.61 -10.43
N GLY A 54 -4.05 21.77 -11.01
CA GLY A 54 -3.68 20.87 -12.11
C GLY A 54 -2.94 19.59 -11.68
N ALA A 55 -2.88 19.27 -10.39
CA ALA A 55 -2.29 18.03 -9.91
C ALA A 55 -3.23 16.82 -10.15
N VAL A 56 -2.63 15.67 -10.44
CA VAL A 56 -3.31 14.39 -10.64
C VAL A 56 -2.82 13.37 -9.62
N VAL A 57 -3.74 12.61 -9.05
CA VAL A 57 -3.44 11.47 -8.17
C VAL A 57 -3.95 10.18 -8.81
N SER A 58 -3.08 9.18 -8.92
CA SER A 58 -3.44 7.84 -9.41
C SER A 58 -3.06 6.77 -8.39
N LEU A 59 -3.98 5.84 -8.12
CA LEU A 59 -3.77 4.70 -7.23
C LEU A 59 -3.67 3.42 -8.06
N CYS A 60 -2.52 2.74 -7.99
CA CYS A 60 -2.32 1.44 -8.63
C CYS A 60 -2.33 0.34 -7.57
N LEU A 61 -3.36 -0.50 -7.59
CA LEU A 61 -3.50 -1.63 -6.67
C LEU A 61 -3.06 -2.94 -7.32
N GLY A 62 -1.98 -3.52 -6.79
CA GLY A 62 -1.55 -4.87 -7.13
C GLY A 62 -2.53 -5.91 -6.58
N HIS A 63 -3.27 -6.56 -7.47
CA HIS A 63 -4.19 -7.67 -7.16
C HIS A 63 -3.50 -9.05 -7.19
N HIS A 64 -2.53 -9.23 -8.11
CA HIS A 64 -1.77 -10.46 -8.26
C HIS A 64 -0.37 -10.31 -7.67
N GLN A 65 0.00 -11.21 -6.76
CA GLN A 65 1.36 -11.28 -6.25
C GLN A 65 2.12 -12.29 -7.11
N GLY A 66 3.27 -11.90 -7.66
CA GLY A 66 4.18 -12.88 -8.23
C GLY A 66 4.55 -13.93 -7.19
N SER A 67 4.69 -15.19 -7.61
CA SER A 67 5.22 -16.31 -6.83
C SER A 67 6.70 -16.13 -6.43
N GLY A 68 7.34 -15.04 -6.85
CA GLY A 68 8.74 -14.74 -6.62
C GLY A 68 9.06 -14.41 -5.15
N GLY A 69 10.00 -15.15 -4.59
CA GLY A 69 10.54 -14.97 -3.24
C GLY A 69 11.39 -13.70 -3.03
N LEU A 70 11.25 -12.63 -3.82
CA LEU A 70 12.02 -11.39 -3.64
C LEU A 70 11.83 -10.79 -2.24
N GLY A 71 10.59 -10.78 -1.74
CA GLY A 71 10.29 -10.37 -0.37
C GLY A 71 10.74 -11.35 0.71
N LEU A 72 11.04 -12.62 0.36
CA LEU A 72 11.66 -13.59 1.27
C LEU A 72 13.20 -13.47 1.25
N ARG A 73 13.79 -13.11 0.11
CA ARG A 73 15.24 -12.92 -0.07
C ARG A 73 15.75 -11.63 0.59
N MET A 74 14.98 -10.55 0.59
CA MET A 74 15.31 -9.30 1.31
C MET A 74 15.13 -9.37 2.84
N GLN A 75 14.48 -10.41 3.38
CA GLN A 75 14.29 -10.58 4.83
C GLN A 75 15.36 -11.48 5.49
N ARG A 76 16.39 -11.91 4.73
CA ARG A 76 17.49 -12.77 5.17
C ARG A 76 18.86 -12.06 5.15
N GLN A 77 18.89 -10.76 5.44
CA GLN A 77 20.13 -10.05 5.78
C GLN A 77 20.10 -9.71 7.26
#